data_AF-A0A1Q9HE59-F1
#
_entry.id   AF-A0A1Q9HE59-F1
#
_cell.length_a   1.000
_cell.length_b   1.000
_cell.length_c   1.000
_cell.angle_alpha   90.00
_cell.angle_beta   90.00
_cell.angle_gamma   90.00
#
_symmetry.space_group_name_H-M   'P 1'
#
loop_
_entity.id
_entity.type
_entity.pdbx_description
1 polymer ?
#
loop_
_entity_poly.entity_id
_entity_poly.type
_entity_poly.pdbx_seq_one_letter_code
_entity_poly.pdbx_strand_id
1 'polypeptide(L)'
;MNDRQTILAEYLPLQLITFGDVYADGDQDAWLSEYDFSWQPIVETKYRPQLYFGDELMRFEPEGQNKAQAINQRTGGQPLRMPKVSFCWGSQSLLIANELADELTFTQRLGITRSKAEVNDAAGHQHTHFSALSFHKALSPQRFEQRFVDIPASERLLVCIALKPHRSTLLIHQSLLARWQTMGVEEVNYDIADKYLSLDSLMKLKFYSARHSQRSFRNMDDFQRNQNALSSDC
;
A
#
# COMPACT_ATOMS: atom_id res chain seq x y z
N MET A 1 -15.66 -19.56 -22.20
CA MET A 1 -14.18 -19.49 -22.24
C MET A 1 -13.73 -19.28 -20.81
N ASN A 2 -12.86 -20.12 -20.27
CA ASN A 2 -12.55 -20.17 -18.84
C ASN A 2 -11.77 -18.91 -18.40
N ASP A 3 -12.38 -18.04 -17.58
CA ASP A 3 -11.69 -16.92 -16.91
C ASP A 3 -10.48 -17.38 -16.07
N ARG A 4 -10.40 -18.68 -15.77
CA ARG A 4 -9.30 -19.38 -15.07
C ARG A 4 -7.98 -19.50 -15.85
N GLN A 5 -7.89 -19.03 -17.09
CA GLN A 5 -6.62 -18.98 -17.85
C GLN A 5 -5.97 -17.59 -17.88
N THR A 6 -6.48 -16.65 -17.09
CA THR A 6 -5.94 -15.28 -17.02
C THR A 6 -4.89 -15.14 -15.92
N ILE A 7 -4.19 -14.00 -15.90
CA ILE A 7 -3.30 -13.58 -14.82
C ILE A 7 -3.92 -13.76 -13.41
N LEU A 8 -5.25 -13.67 -13.28
CA LEU A 8 -5.93 -13.86 -12.00
C LEU A 8 -5.96 -15.33 -11.50
N ALA A 9 -5.48 -16.28 -12.30
CA ALA A 9 -5.31 -17.66 -11.87
C ALA A 9 -4.18 -17.83 -10.84
N GLU A 10 -3.14 -16.98 -10.93
CA GLU A 10 -1.98 -16.97 -10.02
C GLU A 10 -1.99 -15.77 -9.07
N TYR A 11 -2.67 -14.70 -9.48
CA TYR A 11 -2.66 -13.42 -8.78
C TYR A 11 -4.05 -13.00 -8.31
N LEU A 12 -4.10 -12.25 -7.22
CA LEU A 12 -5.28 -11.54 -6.76
C LEU A 12 -5.04 -10.03 -6.78
N PRO A 13 -6.08 -9.20 -6.95
CA PRO A 13 -5.95 -7.77 -6.75
C PRO A 13 -5.45 -7.46 -5.34
N LEU A 14 -4.37 -6.68 -5.23
CA LEU A 14 -3.89 -6.23 -3.93
C LEU A 14 -4.85 -5.15 -3.42
N GLN A 15 -5.56 -5.48 -2.35
CA GLN A 15 -6.49 -4.61 -1.66
C GLN A 15 -5.94 -4.29 -0.27
N LEU A 16 -5.75 -3.01 0.01
CA LEU A 16 -5.22 -2.56 1.31
C LEU A 16 -6.34 -2.01 2.18
N ILE A 17 -6.28 -2.36 3.46
CA ILE A 17 -7.08 -1.79 4.54
C ILE A 17 -6.27 -0.63 5.11
N THR A 18 -6.74 0.60 4.93
CA THR A 18 -6.03 1.80 5.38
C THR A 18 -6.39 2.15 6.80
N PHE A 19 -5.52 2.86 7.51
CA PHE A 19 -5.94 3.53 8.74
C PHE A 19 -6.85 4.71 8.36
N GLY A 20 -7.97 4.80 9.06
CA GLY A 20 -8.91 5.90 8.97
C GLY A 20 -8.74 6.81 10.17
N ASP A 21 -9.87 7.22 10.73
CA ASP A 21 -9.94 8.18 11.82
C ASP A 21 -9.53 7.61 13.18
N VAL A 22 -8.60 8.27 13.87
CA VAL A 22 -8.30 8.03 15.28
C VAL A 22 -8.82 9.22 16.08
N TYR A 23 -9.96 9.03 16.73
CA TYR A 23 -10.50 10.02 17.67
C TYR A 23 -9.57 10.09 18.89
N ALA A 24 -9.37 11.26 19.49
CA ALA A 24 -8.78 11.32 20.83
C ALA A 24 -9.90 11.44 21.86
N ASP A 25 -9.71 10.84 23.03
CA ASP A 25 -10.66 10.92 24.13
C ASP A 25 -10.91 12.39 24.53
N GLY A 26 -12.02 12.96 24.08
CA GLY A 26 -12.54 14.24 24.54
C GLY A 26 -11.95 15.52 23.93
N ASP A 27 -11.09 15.45 22.92
CA ASP A 27 -10.46 16.64 22.31
C ASP A 27 -10.75 16.72 20.80
N GLN A 28 -11.49 17.75 20.39
CA GLN A 28 -11.91 17.97 18.99
C GLN A 28 -10.74 18.36 18.07
N ASP A 29 -9.61 18.82 18.63
CA ASP A 29 -8.43 19.27 17.89
C ASP A 29 -7.36 18.16 17.76
N ALA A 30 -7.68 16.92 18.12
CA ALA A 30 -6.74 15.82 18.34
C ALA A 30 -6.88 14.59 17.45
N TRP A 31 -7.40 14.81 16.26
CA TRP A 31 -7.77 13.73 15.35
C TRP A 31 -6.64 13.40 14.36
N LEU A 32 -6.24 12.12 14.29
CA LEU A 32 -5.51 11.57 13.13
C LEU A 32 -6.51 11.09 12.09
N SER A 33 -6.34 11.50 10.85
CA SER A 33 -7.17 11.13 9.71
C SER A 33 -6.44 10.15 8.80
N GLU A 34 -7.12 9.62 7.78
CA GLU A 34 -6.47 8.75 6.76
C GLU A 34 -5.26 9.40 6.05
N TYR A 35 -5.21 10.73 5.99
CA TYR A 35 -4.11 11.48 5.36
C TYR A 35 -2.85 11.50 6.22
N ASP A 36 -2.99 11.29 7.53
CA ASP A 36 -1.88 11.18 8.47
C ASP A 36 -1.15 9.83 8.33
N PHE A 37 -1.73 8.91 7.55
CA PHE A 37 -1.20 7.59 7.20
C PHE A 37 -1.04 7.38 5.69
N SER A 38 -1.16 8.45 4.91
CA SER A 38 -0.87 8.48 3.48
C SER A 38 0.42 9.25 3.26
N TRP A 39 1.35 8.68 2.49
CA TRP A 39 2.73 9.19 2.42
C TRP A 39 3.02 9.86 1.10
N GLN A 40 3.59 11.07 1.18
CA GLN A 40 4.15 11.80 0.06
C GLN A 40 5.67 11.91 0.18
N PRO A 41 6.47 11.68 -0.89
CA PRO A 41 7.88 12.02 -0.90
C PRO A 41 8.11 13.50 -0.63
N ILE A 42 9.16 13.78 0.15
CA ILE A 42 9.68 15.11 0.38
C ILE A 42 10.52 15.48 -0.84
N VAL A 43 9.92 16.22 -1.76
CA VAL A 43 10.53 16.61 -3.04
C VAL A 43 10.41 18.11 -3.26
N GLU A 44 11.35 18.66 -4.03
CA GLU A 44 11.37 20.09 -4.37
C GLU A 44 10.15 20.50 -5.22
N THR A 45 9.53 19.56 -5.96
CA THR A 45 8.37 19.86 -6.82
C THR A 45 7.26 18.81 -6.66
N LYS A 46 6.04 19.27 -6.31
CA LYS A 46 4.84 18.43 -6.12
C LYS A 46 4.16 18.01 -7.43
N TYR A 47 4.60 18.54 -8.58
CA TYR A 47 3.87 18.47 -9.85
C TYR A 47 4.31 17.34 -10.78
N ARG A 48 5.29 16.52 -10.40
CA ARG A 48 5.73 15.38 -11.22
C ARG A 48 5.65 14.08 -10.42
N PRO A 49 5.02 13.02 -10.96
CA PRO A 49 5.16 11.69 -10.39
C PRO A 49 6.63 11.35 -10.31
N GLN A 50 7.14 11.16 -9.09
CA GLN A 50 8.52 10.77 -8.89
C GLN A 50 8.60 9.26 -9.04
N LEU A 51 9.23 8.82 -10.12
CA LEU A 51 9.67 7.45 -10.26
C LEU A 51 10.99 7.32 -9.51
N TYR A 52 11.04 6.42 -8.53
CA TYR A 52 12.27 6.19 -7.75
C TYR A 52 13.05 5.07 -8.44
N PHE A 53 14.35 5.25 -8.67
CA PHE A 53 15.14 4.28 -9.43
C PHE A 53 15.96 3.30 -8.58
N GLY A 54 15.82 3.35 -7.25
CA GLY A 54 16.47 2.43 -6.31
C GLY A 54 17.88 2.85 -5.87
N ASP A 55 18.39 3.92 -6.43
CA ASP A 55 19.71 4.49 -6.21
C ASP A 55 19.78 5.43 -5.00
N GLU A 56 18.69 6.10 -4.69
CA GLU A 56 18.63 7.11 -3.63
C GLU A 56 17.75 6.68 -2.44
N LEU A 57 18.10 7.23 -1.28
CA LEU A 57 17.26 7.17 -0.10
C LEU A 57 16.04 8.08 -0.31
N MET A 58 14.86 7.48 -0.26
CA MET A 58 13.61 8.22 -0.35
C MET A 58 13.17 8.70 1.03
N ARG A 59 12.70 9.94 1.12
CA ARG A 59 12.15 10.51 2.35
C ARG A 59 10.68 10.82 2.16
N PHE A 60 9.85 10.43 3.11
CA PHE A 60 8.40 10.62 3.06
C PHE A 60 7.89 11.35 4.30
N GLU A 61 6.81 12.11 4.10
CA GLU A 61 6.04 12.76 5.15
C GLU A 61 4.53 12.48 4.93
N PRO A 62 3.68 12.69 5.95
CA PRO A 62 2.23 12.59 5.78
C PRO A 62 1.71 13.57 4.72
N GLU A 63 0.65 13.18 4.00
CA GLU A 63 -0.08 14.06 3.07
C GLU A 63 -0.89 15.15 3.80
N GLY A 64 -1.23 14.90 5.07
CA GLY A 64 -2.04 15.77 5.91
C GLY A 64 -1.42 17.13 6.24
N GLN A 65 -2.16 17.92 7.02
CA GLN A 65 -1.65 19.18 7.58
C GLN A 65 -0.51 18.89 8.56
N ASN A 66 0.47 19.79 8.65
CA ASN A 66 1.53 19.67 9.65
C ASN A 66 0.97 19.90 11.06
N LYS A 67 0.73 18.81 11.78
CA LYS A 67 0.26 18.77 13.18
C LYS A 67 1.28 18.11 14.11
N ALA A 68 2.53 17.93 13.66
CA ALA A 68 3.52 17.08 14.31
C ALA A 68 3.75 17.44 15.78
N GLN A 69 3.93 18.73 16.09
CA GLN A 69 4.17 19.17 17.47
C GLN A 69 3.00 18.82 18.41
N ALA A 70 1.76 19.07 17.98
CA ALA A 70 0.57 18.81 18.79
C ALA A 70 0.37 17.31 19.03
N ILE A 71 0.57 16.49 18.01
CA ILE A 71 0.44 15.02 18.12
C ILE A 71 1.57 14.46 19.00
N ASN A 72 2.81 14.92 18.82
CA ASN A 72 3.96 14.47 19.61
C ASN A 72 3.79 14.72 21.11
N GLN A 73 3.26 15.90 21.47
CA GLN A 73 2.93 16.20 22.86
C GLN A 73 1.89 15.23 23.43
N ARG A 74 0.88 14.85 22.63
CA ARG A 74 -0.18 13.94 23.05
C ARG A 74 0.26 12.49 23.17
N THR A 75 1.15 12.03 22.30
CA THR A 75 1.72 10.68 22.42
C THR A 75 2.79 10.58 23.50
N GLY A 76 3.08 11.68 24.21
CA GLY A 76 4.13 11.72 25.23
C GLY A 76 5.52 11.45 24.67
N GLY A 77 5.77 11.88 23.43
CA GLY A 77 7.04 11.59 22.75
C GLY A 77 7.15 10.19 22.16
N GLN A 78 6.05 9.41 22.12
CA GLN A 78 6.07 8.09 21.53
C GLN A 78 5.81 8.16 20.01
N PRO A 79 6.56 7.39 19.20
CA PRO A 79 6.26 7.21 17.78
C PRO A 79 4.85 6.65 17.57
N LEU A 80 4.24 7.01 16.45
CA LEU A 80 2.99 6.41 16.02
C LEU A 80 3.26 5.02 15.44
N ARG A 81 2.33 4.10 15.67
CA ARG A 81 2.27 2.85 14.94
C ARG A 81 2.16 3.12 13.44
N MET A 82 2.96 2.40 12.65
CA MET A 82 3.01 2.54 11.20
C MET A 82 2.35 1.33 10.51
N PRO A 83 1.61 1.53 9.41
CA PRO A 83 1.13 0.41 8.59
C PRO A 83 2.32 -0.34 7.98
N LYS A 84 2.30 -1.68 7.97
CA LYS A 84 3.41 -2.45 7.36
C LYS A 84 3.41 -2.38 5.84
N VAL A 85 2.25 -2.16 5.24
CA VAL A 85 2.07 -1.97 3.81
C VAL A 85 1.09 -0.83 3.61
N SER A 86 1.45 0.17 2.82
CA SER A 86 0.55 1.25 2.45
C SER A 86 0.83 1.74 1.04
N PHE A 87 -0.17 2.33 0.40
CA PHE A 87 0.09 3.13 -0.79
C PHE A 87 0.92 4.37 -0.41
N CYS A 88 1.81 4.79 -1.29
CA CYS A 88 2.47 6.10 -1.19
C CYS A 88 2.38 6.77 -2.55
N TRP A 89 2.06 8.08 -2.57
CA TRP A 89 2.06 8.93 -3.77
C TRP A 89 1.50 8.27 -5.05
N GLY A 90 0.19 8.35 -5.23
CA GLY A 90 -0.51 7.81 -6.41
C GLY A 90 -0.81 6.31 -6.32
N SER A 91 -0.97 5.66 -7.47
CA SER A 91 -1.45 4.27 -7.59
C SER A 91 -0.38 3.27 -8.04
N GLN A 92 0.87 3.72 -8.12
CA GLN A 92 2.00 2.95 -8.67
C GLN A 92 3.21 2.91 -7.74
N SER A 93 3.02 3.23 -6.46
CA SER A 93 4.06 3.05 -5.45
C SER A 93 3.47 2.50 -4.15
N LEU A 94 4.27 1.69 -3.49
CA LEU A 94 3.98 1.12 -2.17
C LEU A 94 5.10 1.49 -1.21
N LEU A 95 4.72 1.75 0.03
CA LEU A 95 5.63 1.72 1.16
C LEU A 95 5.44 0.38 1.86
N ILE A 96 6.53 -0.34 2.11
CA ILE A 96 6.52 -1.70 2.67
C ILE A 96 7.58 -1.80 3.76
N ALA A 97 7.22 -2.36 4.92
CA ALA A 97 8.17 -2.65 5.99
C ALA A 97 9.28 -3.57 5.49
N ASN A 98 10.53 -3.33 5.92
CA ASN A 98 11.70 -4.04 5.39
C ASN A 98 11.58 -5.55 5.54
N GLU A 99 11.03 -6.03 6.66
CA GLU A 99 10.81 -7.47 6.89
C GLU A 99 9.95 -8.13 5.80
N LEU A 100 8.95 -7.41 5.26
CA LEU A 100 8.10 -7.91 4.17
C LEU A 100 8.76 -7.68 2.81
N ALA A 101 9.50 -6.58 2.65
CA ALA A 101 10.17 -6.25 1.40
C ALA A 101 11.36 -7.17 1.11
N ASP A 102 12.01 -7.72 2.15
CA ASP A 102 13.15 -8.64 2.03
C ASP A 102 12.75 -10.02 1.50
N GLU A 103 11.47 -10.40 1.59
CA GLU A 103 10.94 -11.60 0.92
C GLU A 103 10.74 -11.42 -0.59
N LEU A 104 10.84 -10.19 -1.09
CA LEU A 104 10.52 -9.86 -2.47
C LEU A 104 11.77 -9.83 -3.32
N THR A 105 11.79 -10.69 -4.34
CA THR A 105 12.75 -10.63 -5.43
C THR A 105 12.01 -10.23 -6.70
N PHE A 106 12.60 -9.34 -7.49
CA PHE A 106 12.01 -8.87 -8.74
C PHE A 106 12.97 -9.08 -9.91
N THR A 107 12.47 -9.67 -10.99
CA THR A 107 13.21 -9.62 -12.26
C THR A 107 13.27 -8.18 -12.78
N GLN A 108 14.40 -7.77 -13.35
CA GLN A 108 14.56 -6.45 -13.97
C GLN A 108 13.53 -6.21 -15.08
N ARG A 109 13.00 -7.27 -15.70
CA ARG A 109 12.00 -7.18 -16.78
C ARG A 109 10.65 -6.60 -16.32
N LEU A 110 10.32 -6.69 -15.02
CA LEU A 110 9.06 -6.18 -14.46
C LEU A 110 8.98 -4.66 -14.44
N GLY A 111 10.13 -3.97 -14.39
CA GLY A 111 10.15 -2.53 -14.19
C GLY A 111 9.61 -2.16 -12.81
N ILE A 112 10.10 -2.85 -11.78
CA ILE A 112 9.86 -2.53 -10.37
C ILE A 112 11.22 -2.17 -9.78
N THR A 113 11.27 -1.07 -9.04
CA THR A 113 12.45 -0.69 -8.27
C THR A 113 12.11 -0.68 -6.80
N ARG A 114 13.12 -1.00 -6.00
CA ARG A 114 13.07 -0.92 -4.55
C ARG A 114 14.10 0.13 -4.11
N SER A 115 13.63 1.16 -3.42
CA SER A 115 14.46 2.16 -2.74
C SER A 115 14.37 1.97 -1.23
N LYS A 116 15.45 2.29 -0.51
CA LYS A 116 15.36 2.50 0.94
C LYS A 116 14.47 3.70 1.23
N ALA A 117 13.72 3.67 2.33
CA ALA A 117 12.84 4.76 2.72
C ALA A 117 13.02 5.17 4.19
N GLU A 118 13.07 6.48 4.41
CA GLU A 118 12.84 7.14 5.69
C GLU A 118 11.44 7.74 5.66
N VAL A 119 10.64 7.47 6.68
CA VAL A 119 9.23 7.88 6.73
C VAL A 119 8.99 8.61 8.04
N ASN A 120 8.58 9.86 7.97
CA ASN A 120 8.16 10.59 9.16
C ASN A 120 6.70 10.28 9.43
N ASP A 121 6.36 9.87 10.66
CA ASP A 121 4.97 9.76 11.07
C ASP A 121 4.33 11.12 11.33
N ALA A 122 3.02 11.15 11.56
CA ALA A 122 2.28 12.38 11.84
C ALA A 122 2.65 13.04 13.18
N ALA A 123 3.37 12.35 14.08
CA ALA A 123 3.97 12.94 15.28
C ALA A 123 5.38 13.50 15.02
N GLY A 124 5.91 13.39 13.80
CA GLY A 124 7.22 13.87 13.41
C GLY A 124 8.37 12.92 13.76
N HIS A 125 8.10 11.68 14.16
CA HIS A 125 9.15 10.69 14.40
C HIS A 125 9.56 10.00 13.11
N GLN A 126 10.86 9.80 12.93
CA GLN A 126 11.43 9.17 11.76
C GLN A 126 11.48 7.65 11.91
N HIS A 127 11.02 6.94 10.88
CA HIS A 127 11.04 5.48 10.77
C HIS A 127 11.92 5.05 9.60
N THR A 128 12.95 4.24 9.86
CA THR A 128 13.96 3.82 8.86
C THR A 128 13.82 2.35 8.42
N HIS A 129 12.80 1.66 8.92
CA HIS A 129 12.56 0.24 8.68
C HIS A 129 11.61 -0.02 7.49
N PHE A 130 11.64 0.86 6.48
CA PHE A 130 10.78 0.79 5.30
C PHE A 130 11.56 0.80 3.98
N SER A 131 10.93 0.22 2.97
CA SER A 131 11.33 0.25 1.58
C SER A 131 10.18 0.84 0.74
N ALA A 132 10.52 1.68 -0.23
CA ALA A 132 9.57 2.17 -1.23
C ALA A 132 9.70 1.33 -2.50
N LEU A 133 8.59 0.75 -2.96
CA LEU A 133 8.49 0.10 -4.26
C LEU A 133 7.86 1.07 -5.26
N SER A 134 8.49 1.21 -6.44
CA SER A 134 7.93 1.99 -7.55
C SER A 134 7.72 1.08 -8.77
N PHE A 135 6.53 1.17 -9.37
CA PHE A 135 6.11 0.36 -10.51
C PHE A 135 6.09 1.21 -11.79
N HIS A 136 7.16 1.13 -12.57
CA HIS A 136 7.42 2.02 -13.72
C HIS A 136 6.59 1.70 -14.96
N LYS A 137 6.00 0.50 -15.01
CA LYS A 137 5.28 0.03 -16.20
C LYS A 137 4.10 -0.86 -15.84
N ALA A 138 2.90 -0.31 -15.99
CA ALA A 138 1.68 -1.10 -16.01
C ALA A 138 1.50 -1.76 -17.38
N LEU A 139 1.65 -3.08 -17.47
CA LEU A 139 1.38 -3.83 -18.71
C LEU A 139 -0.09 -4.20 -18.81
N SER A 140 -0.63 -4.29 -20.03
CA SER A 140 -1.91 -4.98 -20.21
C SER A 140 -1.79 -6.45 -19.81
N PRO A 141 -2.87 -7.08 -19.31
CA PRO A 141 -2.83 -8.48 -18.86
C PRO A 141 -2.22 -9.44 -19.90
N GLN A 142 -2.62 -9.34 -21.17
CA GLN A 142 -2.09 -10.22 -22.22
C GLN A 142 -0.57 -10.03 -22.43
N ARG A 143 -0.09 -8.79 -22.37
CA ARG A 143 1.35 -8.50 -22.50
C ARG A 143 2.13 -8.97 -21.29
N PHE A 144 1.53 -8.92 -20.10
CA PHE A 144 2.13 -9.47 -18.90
C PHE A 144 2.34 -10.98 -19.05
N GLU A 145 1.27 -11.72 -19.38
CA GLU A 145 1.30 -13.18 -19.56
C GLU A 145 2.36 -13.58 -20.59
N GLN A 146 2.39 -12.93 -21.76
CA GLN A 146 3.38 -13.21 -22.80
C GLN A 146 4.82 -12.88 -22.38
N ARG A 147 5.04 -11.78 -21.67
CA ARG A 147 6.40 -11.33 -21.33
C ARG A 147 7.01 -12.11 -20.18
N PHE A 148 6.20 -12.61 -19.26
CA PHE A 148 6.65 -13.22 -18.01
C PHE A 148 6.34 -14.71 -17.88
N VAL A 149 5.88 -15.36 -18.95
CA VAL A 149 5.64 -16.82 -18.98
C VAL A 149 6.85 -17.64 -18.50
N ASP A 150 8.06 -17.25 -18.89
CA ASP A 150 9.29 -17.96 -18.53
C ASP A 150 9.95 -17.44 -17.24
N ILE A 151 9.34 -16.45 -16.57
CA ILE A 151 9.89 -15.90 -15.32
C ILE A 151 9.29 -16.66 -14.13
N PRO A 152 10.12 -17.19 -13.21
CA PRO A 152 9.63 -17.87 -12.01
C PRO A 152 8.73 -16.97 -11.17
N ALA A 153 7.65 -17.52 -10.61
CA ALA A 153 6.71 -16.76 -9.76
C ALA A 153 7.40 -16.04 -8.58
N SER A 154 8.47 -16.63 -8.04
CA SER A 154 9.31 -16.04 -6.98
C SER A 154 9.95 -14.70 -7.34
N GLU A 155 10.10 -14.40 -8.63
CA GLU A 155 10.67 -13.15 -9.14
C GLU A 155 9.60 -12.14 -9.59
N ARG A 156 8.32 -12.45 -9.38
CA ARG A 156 7.16 -11.66 -9.83
C ARG A 156 6.01 -11.68 -8.83
N LEU A 157 6.31 -11.65 -7.53
CA LEU A 157 5.30 -11.80 -6.48
C LEU A 157 4.34 -10.61 -6.33
N LEU A 158 4.77 -9.41 -6.73
CA LEU A 158 3.94 -8.21 -6.86
C LEU A 158 4.10 -7.64 -8.26
N VAL A 159 2.99 -7.25 -8.88
CA VAL A 159 2.98 -6.75 -10.26
C VAL A 159 1.99 -5.61 -10.42
N CYS A 160 2.22 -4.73 -11.38
CA CYS A 160 1.28 -3.67 -11.75
C CYS A 160 0.73 -3.94 -13.15
N ILE A 161 -0.60 -3.99 -13.28
CA ILE A 161 -1.26 -4.15 -14.58
C ILE A 161 -2.13 -2.95 -14.92
N ALA A 162 -2.24 -2.67 -16.21
CA ALA A 162 -3.16 -1.68 -16.75
C ALA A 162 -4.54 -2.33 -16.94
N LEU A 163 -5.55 -1.84 -16.20
CA LEU A 163 -6.96 -2.21 -16.39
C LEU A 163 -7.59 -1.41 -17.54
N LYS A 164 -7.21 -0.13 -17.69
CA LYS A 164 -7.62 0.81 -18.75
C LYS A 164 -6.44 1.76 -19.08
N PRO A 165 -6.50 2.58 -20.15
CA PRO A 165 -5.41 3.50 -20.50
C PRO A 165 -4.92 4.42 -19.37
N HIS A 166 -5.81 4.81 -18.45
CA HIS A 166 -5.50 5.69 -17.31
C HIS A 166 -5.78 5.02 -15.95
N ARG A 167 -5.88 3.69 -15.91
CA ARG A 167 -6.17 2.97 -14.66
C ARG A 167 -5.31 1.73 -14.55
N SER A 168 -4.47 1.68 -13.52
CA SER A 168 -3.72 0.49 -13.14
C SER A 168 -4.21 -0.07 -11.81
N THR A 169 -3.83 -1.32 -11.53
CA THR A 169 -3.94 -1.93 -10.21
C THR A 169 -2.72 -2.78 -9.94
N LEU A 170 -2.39 -2.92 -8.66
CA LEU A 170 -1.38 -3.85 -8.19
C LEU A 170 -2.04 -5.21 -7.97
N LEU A 171 -1.35 -6.27 -8.38
CA LEU A 171 -1.73 -7.63 -8.07
C LEU A 171 -0.66 -8.27 -7.20
N ILE A 172 -1.11 -9.17 -6.33
CA ILE A 172 -0.29 -9.96 -5.43
C ILE A 172 -0.42 -11.44 -5.78
N HIS A 173 0.70 -12.13 -5.90
CA HIS A 173 0.71 -13.56 -6.15
C HIS A 173 0.14 -14.30 -4.93
N GLN A 174 -0.71 -15.30 -5.15
CA GLN A 174 -1.42 -16.00 -4.07
C GLN A 174 -0.47 -16.60 -3.01
N SER A 175 0.72 -17.05 -3.42
CA SER A 175 1.71 -17.57 -2.45
C SER A 175 2.28 -16.50 -1.52
N LEU A 176 2.41 -15.24 -1.97
CA LEU A 176 2.82 -14.13 -1.10
C LEU A 176 1.67 -13.73 -0.19
N LEU A 177 0.45 -13.66 -0.74
CA LEU A 177 -0.75 -13.33 0.03
C LEU A 177 -0.94 -14.28 1.22
N ALA A 178 -0.84 -15.59 0.99
CA ALA A 178 -0.95 -16.60 2.04
C ALA A 178 0.15 -16.47 3.12
N ARG A 179 1.38 -16.12 2.73
CA ARG A 179 2.48 -15.87 3.68
C ARG A 179 2.19 -14.64 4.54
N TRP A 180 1.81 -13.52 3.93
CA TRP A 180 1.45 -12.30 4.65
C TRP A 180 0.28 -12.54 5.61
N GLN A 181 -0.70 -13.35 5.22
CA GLN A 181 -1.80 -13.74 6.11
C GLN A 181 -1.28 -14.52 7.34
N THR A 182 -0.38 -15.48 7.11
CA THR A 182 0.23 -16.28 8.19
C THR A 182 1.08 -15.43 9.13
N MET A 183 1.72 -14.38 8.61
CA MET A 183 2.51 -13.41 9.40
C MET A 183 1.65 -12.37 10.13
N GLY A 184 0.33 -12.37 9.91
CA GLY A 184 -0.58 -11.40 10.51
C GLY A 184 -0.38 -9.98 9.98
N VAL A 185 -0.12 -9.81 8.68
CA VAL A 185 -0.11 -8.47 8.06
C VAL A 185 -1.54 -7.96 7.97
N GLU A 186 -1.86 -6.93 8.74
CA GLU A 186 -3.26 -6.53 8.96
C GLU A 186 -3.78 -5.53 7.93
N GLU A 187 -2.87 -4.88 7.20
CA GLU A 187 -3.21 -3.84 6.21
C GLU A 187 -3.66 -4.43 4.87
N VAL A 188 -3.86 -5.74 4.76
CA VAL A 188 -4.22 -6.43 3.52
C VAL A 188 -5.59 -7.08 3.68
N ASN A 189 -6.48 -6.83 2.71
CA ASN A 189 -7.71 -7.59 2.59
C ASN A 189 -7.42 -8.94 1.94
N TYR A 190 -7.68 -10.02 2.69
CA TYR A 190 -7.52 -11.40 2.21
C TYR A 190 -8.80 -11.94 1.56
N ASP A 191 -9.95 -11.34 1.86
CA ASP A 191 -11.26 -11.79 1.39
C ASP A 191 -11.70 -10.97 0.17
N ILE A 192 -11.14 -11.33 -0.98
CA ILE A 192 -11.43 -10.65 -2.25
C ILE A 192 -12.79 -11.11 -2.78
N ALA A 193 -13.73 -10.17 -2.88
CA ALA A 193 -15.08 -10.44 -3.41
C ALA A 193 -15.05 -11.02 -4.84
N ASP A 194 -15.96 -11.97 -5.13
CA ASP A 194 -16.04 -12.70 -6.41
C ASP A 194 -16.03 -11.81 -7.65
N LYS A 195 -16.67 -10.63 -7.57
CA LYS A 195 -16.71 -9.65 -8.68
C LYS A 195 -15.32 -9.13 -9.09
N TYR A 196 -14.32 -9.24 -8.22
CA TYR A 196 -12.94 -8.87 -8.47
C TYR A 196 -12.06 -10.06 -8.89
N LEU A 197 -12.60 -11.28 -8.91
CA LEU A 197 -11.89 -12.50 -9.34
C LEU A 197 -12.01 -12.75 -10.87
N SER A 198 -12.76 -11.91 -11.58
CA SER A 198 -12.85 -11.92 -13.05
C SER A 198 -12.15 -10.70 -13.62
N LEU A 199 -11.21 -10.93 -14.55
CA LEU A 199 -10.46 -9.86 -15.20
C LEU A 199 -11.38 -8.97 -16.04
N ASP A 200 -12.34 -9.56 -16.73
CA ASP A 200 -13.37 -8.84 -17.49
C ASP A 200 -14.17 -7.91 -16.57
N SER A 201 -14.55 -8.40 -15.39
CA SER A 201 -15.25 -7.60 -14.38
C SER A 201 -14.38 -6.44 -13.88
N LEU A 202 -13.13 -6.70 -13.47
CA LEU A 202 -12.17 -5.66 -13.06
C LEU A 202 -11.94 -4.58 -14.13
N MET A 203 -11.85 -4.98 -15.40
CA MET A 203 -11.68 -4.07 -16.51
C MET A 203 -12.96 -3.27 -16.81
N LYS A 204 -14.14 -3.86 -16.66
CA LYS A 204 -15.42 -3.19 -16.95
C LYS A 204 -15.89 -2.25 -15.86
N LEU A 205 -15.54 -2.51 -14.59
CA LEU A 205 -15.93 -1.67 -13.46
C LEU A 205 -15.68 -0.18 -13.75
N LYS A 206 -16.68 0.66 -13.49
CA LYS A 206 -16.52 2.12 -13.61
C LYS A 206 -15.54 2.62 -12.55
N PHE A 207 -15.70 2.15 -11.32
CA PHE A 207 -14.84 2.46 -10.19
C PHE A 207 -14.29 1.15 -9.60
N TYR A 208 -12.97 1.05 -9.51
CA TYR A 208 -12.26 0.03 -8.75
C TYR A 208 -11.27 0.80 -7.87
N SER A 209 -11.31 0.54 -6.56
CA SER A 209 -10.37 1.06 -5.59
C SER A 209 -9.55 -0.09 -5.02
N ALA A 210 -8.24 0.08 -5.02
CA ALA A 210 -7.34 -0.82 -4.28
C ALA A 210 -7.32 -0.50 -2.78
N ARG A 211 -7.90 0.63 -2.35
CA ARG A 211 -8.25 0.88 -0.95
C ARG A 211 -9.59 0.20 -0.70
N HIS A 212 -9.59 -0.86 0.13
CA HIS A 212 -10.76 -1.71 0.36
C HIS A 212 -11.69 -1.12 1.40
N SER A 213 -11.17 -0.85 2.59
CA SER A 213 -11.88 -0.26 3.72
C SER A 213 -10.91 0.53 4.60
N GLN A 214 -11.45 1.24 5.59
CA GLN A 214 -10.67 1.96 6.59
C GLN A 214 -10.92 1.36 7.98
N ARG A 215 -9.86 1.30 8.79
CA ARG A 215 -9.93 1.00 10.23
C ARG A 215 -9.81 2.28 11.02
N SER A 216 -10.88 2.65 11.70
CA SER A 216 -10.91 3.77 12.62
C SER A 216 -10.73 3.29 14.06
N PHE A 217 -10.27 4.18 14.95
CA PHE A 217 -9.99 3.87 16.34
C PHE A 217 -10.60 4.93 17.24
N ARG A 218 -11.08 4.50 18.42
CA ARG A 218 -11.78 5.39 19.36
C ARG A 218 -10.83 6.32 20.11
N ASN A 219 -9.60 5.86 20.36
CA ASN A 219 -8.55 6.59 21.05
C ASN A 219 -7.17 6.18 20.54
N MET A 220 -6.16 6.92 20.97
CA MET A 220 -4.76 6.69 20.59
C MET A 220 -4.22 5.35 21.14
N ASP A 221 -4.63 4.93 22.34
CA ASP A 221 -4.17 3.68 22.95
C ASP A 221 -4.65 2.46 22.15
N ASP A 222 -5.93 2.47 21.77
CA ASP A 222 -6.56 1.50 20.88
C ASP A 222 -5.83 1.44 19.54
N PHE A 223 -5.52 2.59 18.94
CA PHE A 223 -4.73 2.67 17.71
C PHE A 223 -3.34 2.03 17.85
N GLN A 224 -2.59 2.44 18.88
CA GLN A 224 -1.22 1.97 19.12
C GLN A 224 -1.16 0.46 19.39
N ARG A 225 -2.19 -0.10 20.04
CA ARG A 225 -2.29 -1.53 20.37
C ARG A 225 -3.07 -2.36 19.35
N ASN A 226 -3.62 -1.74 18.31
CA ASN A 226 -4.57 -2.35 17.38
C ASN A 226 -5.84 -2.92 18.03
N GLN A 227 -6.36 -2.28 19.07
CA GLN A 227 -7.53 -2.75 19.80
C GLN A 227 -8.77 -1.98 19.39
N ASN A 228 -9.94 -2.64 19.47
CA ASN A 228 -11.25 -2.00 19.32
C ASN A 228 -11.42 -1.18 18.01
N ALA A 229 -10.79 -1.63 16.92
CA ALA A 229 -10.93 -0.99 15.62
C ALA A 229 -12.39 -1.04 15.15
N LEU A 230 -12.87 0.08 14.62
CA LEU A 230 -14.17 0.24 13.98
C LEU A 230 -13.97 0.07 12.48
N SER A 231 -14.70 -0.86 11.86
CA SER A 231 -14.74 -0.99 10.40
C SER A 231 -15.78 -0.01 9.82
N SER A 232 -15.36 0.79 8.85
CA SER A 232 -16.28 1.52 7.98
C SER A 232 -16.57 0.68 6.73
N ASP A 233 -17.45 -0.31 6.87
CA ASP A 233 -17.99 -1.01 5.70
C ASP A 233 -19.09 -0.14 5.08
N CYS A 234 -18.74 0.63 4.05
CA CYS A 234 -19.65 1.40 3.18
C CYS A 234 -19.57 0.91 1.74
#